data_AF-A0AAW9VBX0-F1
#
_entry.id   AF-A0AAW9VBX0-F1
#
_cell.length_a   1.000
_cell.length_b   1.000
_cell.length_c   1.000
_cell.angle_alpha   90.00
_cell.angle_beta   90.00
_cell.angle_gamma   90.00
#
_symmetry.space_group_name_H-M   'P 1'
#
loop_
_entity.id
_entity.type
_entity.pdbx_description
1 polymer ?
#
loop_
_entity_poly.entity_id
_entity_poly.type
_entity_poly.pdbx_seq_one_letter_code
_entity_poly.pdbx_strand_id
1 'polypeptide(L)'
;MYALKLITERNGRKVEEVHHIGSMYRLEFYPVSENPDIVARLEYTTKDSVPSFDIKRTDHAYTTTVTGDTVRVISRGLQSN
;
A
#
# COMPACT_ATOMS: atom_id res chain seq x y z
N MET A 1 -14.08 14.31 -15.20
CA MET A 1 -14.71 13.28 -14.36
C MET A 1 -13.99 13.29 -13.03
N TYR A 2 -14.65 13.68 -11.93
CA TYR A 2 -14.02 13.69 -10.61
C TYR A 2 -14.50 12.45 -9.86
N ALA A 3 -13.61 11.49 -9.65
CA ALA A 3 -13.87 10.37 -8.76
C ALA A 3 -13.57 10.85 -7.33
N LEU A 4 -14.59 10.86 -6.47
CA LEU A 4 -14.37 11.10 -5.04
C LEU A 4 -13.71 9.85 -4.45
N LYS A 5 -12.47 9.97 -3.97
CA LYS A 5 -11.77 8.88 -3.27
C LYS A 5 -11.76 9.17 -1.77
N LEU A 6 -12.24 8.22 -0.97
CA LEU A 6 -12.30 8.36 0.49
C LEU A 6 -10.89 8.19 1.06
N ILE A 7 -10.39 9.18 1.78
CA ILE A 7 -9.14 9.10 2.54
C ILE A 7 -9.52 8.84 3.99
N THR A 8 -9.05 7.72 4.55
CA THR A 8 -9.29 7.36 5.95
C THR A 8 -8.06 7.67 6.78
N GLU A 9 -8.23 8.26 7.96
CA GLU A 9 -7.14 8.45 8.90
C GLU A 9 -7.03 7.25 9.85
N ARG A 10 -5.85 6.63 9.92
CA ARG A 10 -5.54 5.49 10.80
C ARG A 10 -4.21 5.72 11.50
N ASN A 11 -4.21 5.70 12.84
CA ASN A 11 -3.01 5.88 13.65
C ASN A 11 -2.18 7.12 13.26
N GLY A 12 -2.86 8.22 12.92
CA GLY A 12 -2.24 9.48 12.46
C GLY A 12 -1.72 9.46 11.01
N ARG A 13 -1.98 8.38 10.26
CA ARG A 13 -1.64 8.27 8.83
C ARG A 13 -2.90 8.37 7.99
N LYS A 14 -2.88 9.20 6.95
CA LYS A 14 -3.94 9.24 5.95
C LYS A 14 -3.69 8.20 4.87
N VAL A 15 -4.60 7.25 4.73
CA VAL A 15 -4.55 6.15 3.76
C VAL A 15 -5.70 6.27 2.77
N GLU A 16 -5.42 6.00 1.50
CA GLU A 16 -6.44 5.94 0.46
C GLU A 16 -7.19 4.61 0.45
N GLU A 17 -6.49 3.51 0.75
CA GLU A 17 -7.05 2.17 0.69
C GLU A 17 -6.20 1.21 1.54
N VAL A 18 -6.85 0.19 2.11
CA VAL A 18 -6.18 -0.86 2.89
C VAL A 18 -6.70 -2.22 2.46
N HIS A 19 -5.80 -3.09 2.01
CA HIS A 19 -6.11 -4.48 1.71
C HIS A 19 -5.50 -5.39 2.76
N HIS A 20 -6.29 -6.31 3.29
CA HIS A 20 -5.79 -7.41 4.10
C HIS A 20 -5.59 -8.61 3.18
N ILE A 21 -4.37 -9.14 3.14
CA ILE A 21 -4.01 -10.29 2.30
C ILE A 21 -3.79 -11.48 3.25
N GLY A 22 -4.78 -12.36 3.31
CA GLY A 22 -4.89 -13.35 4.38
C GLY A 22 -4.98 -12.69 5.76
N SER A 23 -4.53 -13.39 6.80
CA SER A 23 -4.55 -12.91 8.19
C SER A 23 -3.27 -12.19 8.61
N MET A 24 -2.20 -12.28 7.82
CA MET A 24 -0.86 -11.85 8.24
C MET A 24 -0.36 -10.60 7.51
N TYR A 25 -0.86 -10.30 6.32
CA TYR A 25 -0.36 -9.19 5.51
C TYR A 25 -1.38 -8.06 5.40
N ARG A 26 -0.88 -6.84 5.46
CA ARG A 26 -1.68 -5.63 5.27
C ARG A 26 -0.98 -4.72 4.27
N LEU A 27 -1.68 -4.33 3.22
CA LEU A 27 -1.19 -3.40 2.20
C LEU A 27 -1.95 -2.09 2.32
N GLU A 28 -1.26 -1.02 2.68
CA GLU A 28 -1.81 0.34 2.77
C GLU A 28 -1.37 1.17 1.57
N PHE A 29 -2.31 1.84 0.92
CA PHE A 29 -2.04 2.80 -0.15
C PHE A 29 -2.09 4.22 0.40
N TYR A 30 -1.11 5.05 0.03
CA TYR A 30 -1.01 6.42 0.51
C TYR A 30 -1.30 7.43 -0.59
N PRO A 31 -1.98 8.54 -0.26
CA PRO A 31 -2.17 9.64 -1.19
C PRO A 31 -0.85 10.37 -1.43
N VAL A 32 -0.66 10.88 -2.65
CA VAL A 32 0.56 11.61 -3.05
C VAL A 32 0.81 12.81 -2.14
N SER A 33 -0.25 13.47 -1.67
CA SER A 33 -0.16 14.64 -0.78
C SER A 33 0.44 14.33 0.59
N GLU A 34 0.36 13.09 1.04
CA GLU A 34 0.86 12.67 2.36
C GLU A 34 2.18 11.93 2.24
N ASN A 35 2.33 11.10 1.19
CA ASN A 35 3.55 10.40 0.89
C ASN A 35 3.89 10.54 -0.61
N PRO A 36 4.76 11.51 -0.97
CA PRO A 36 5.11 11.77 -2.36
C PRO A 36 5.93 10.63 -2.97
N ASP A 37 6.79 9.98 -2.17
CA ASP A 37 7.71 8.95 -2.67
C ASP A 37 7.16 7.52 -2.57
N ILE A 38 6.23 7.27 -1.65
CA ILE A 38 5.70 5.93 -1.35
C ILE A 38 4.27 5.82 -1.90
N VAL A 39 4.01 4.81 -2.74
CA VAL A 39 2.65 4.51 -3.22
C VAL A 39 1.91 3.61 -2.23
N ALA A 40 2.63 2.64 -1.65
CA ALA A 40 2.04 1.67 -0.75
C ALA A 40 3.08 1.13 0.24
N ARG A 41 2.61 0.66 1.40
CA ARG A 41 3.40 -0.07 2.38
C ARG A 41 2.77 -1.43 2.63
N LEU A 42 3.58 -2.47 2.52
CA LEU A 42 3.22 -3.83 2.93
C LEU A 42 3.73 -4.06 4.34
N GLU A 43 2.82 -4.30 5.28
CA GLU A 43 3.13 -4.74 6.63
C GLU A 43 2.84 -6.23 6.76
N TYR A 44 3.71 -6.94 7.45
CA TYR A 44 3.55 -8.36 7.78
C TYR A 44 3.54 -8.49 9.30
N THR A 45 2.45 -9.01 9.87
CA THR A 45 2.36 -9.22 11.32
C THR A 45 2.96 -10.57 11.69
N THR A 46 4.06 -10.55 12.43
CA THR A 46 4.65 -11.73 13.06
C THR A 46 4.30 -11.75 14.54
N LYS A 47 4.56 -12.89 15.22
CA LYS A 47 4.36 -13.03 16.66
C LYS A 47 5.13 -11.98 17.47
N ASP A 48 6.31 -11.58 17.00
CA ASP A 48 7.27 -10.79 17.77
C ASP A 48 7.52 -9.38 17.19
N SER A 49 7.05 -9.10 15.97
CA SER A 49 7.29 -7.82 15.28
C SER A 49 6.31 -7.56 14.13
N VAL A 50 6.30 -6.33 13.61
CA VAL A 50 5.58 -5.98 12.38
C VAL A 50 6.57 -5.42 11.36
N PRO A 51 7.29 -6.27 10.60
CA PRO A 51 8.11 -5.81 9.49
C PRO A 51 7.26 -5.08 8.46
N SER A 52 7.83 -4.02 7.89
CA SER A 52 7.19 -3.23 6.84
C SER A 52 8.11 -3.03 5.65
N PHE A 53 7.55 -3.06 4.44
CA PHE A 53 8.25 -2.79 3.20
C PHE A 53 7.55 -1.66 2.43
N ASP A 54 8.32 -0.64 2.07
CA ASP A 54 7.83 0.51 1.31
C ASP A 54 7.99 0.28 -0.19
N ILE A 55 6.89 0.49 -0.92
CA ILE A 55 6.85 0.43 -2.37
C ILE A 55 6.86 1.86 -2.89
N LYS A 56 7.92 2.25 -3.60
CA LYS A 56 8.01 3.62 -4.12
C LYS A 56 7.08 3.81 -5.30
N ARG A 57 6.74 5.06 -5.60
CA ARG A 57 5.97 5.42 -6.81
C ARG A 57 6.72 5.13 -8.12
N THR A 58 7.99 4.80 -8.08
CA THR A 58 8.77 4.35 -9.24
C THR A 58 8.81 2.83 -9.36
N ASP A 59 8.40 2.11 -8.32
CA ASP A 59 8.62 0.67 -8.22
C ASP A 59 7.42 -0.11 -8.75
N HIS A 60 7.70 -1.29 -9.26
CA HIS A 60 6.70 -2.34 -9.50
C HIS A 60 6.95 -3.43 -8.48
N ALA A 61 5.92 -3.77 -7.70
CA ALA A 61 6.01 -4.79 -6.67
C ALA A 61 4.94 -5.87 -6.89
N TYR A 62 5.29 -7.10 -6.58
CA TYR A 62 4.34 -8.21 -6.46
C TYR A 62 4.64 -8.97 -5.17
N THR A 63 3.60 -9.46 -4.53
CA THR A 63 3.70 -10.33 -3.36
C THR A 63 2.77 -11.50 -3.55
N THR A 64 3.25 -12.69 -3.22
CA THR A 64 2.45 -13.91 -3.16
C THR A 64 2.54 -14.43 -1.74
N THR A 65 1.39 -14.57 -1.08
CA THR A 65 1.32 -15.11 0.28
C THR A 65 1.56 -16.61 0.28
N VAL A 66 1.83 -17.17 1.46
CA VAL A 66 1.96 -18.61 1.67
C VAL A 66 0.66 -19.35 1.30
N THR A 67 -0.50 -18.70 1.41
CA THR A 67 -1.81 -19.24 1.00
C THR A 67 -2.07 -19.16 -0.50
N GLY A 68 -1.14 -18.58 -1.28
CA GLY A 68 -1.23 -18.47 -2.73
C GLY A 68 -1.89 -17.18 -3.24
N ASP A 69 -2.32 -16.28 -2.34
CA ASP A 69 -2.92 -15.00 -2.73
C ASP A 69 -1.85 -14.10 -3.32
N THR A 70 -2.07 -13.57 -4.51
CA THR A 70 -1.12 -12.66 -5.16
C THR A 70 -1.69 -11.26 -5.27
N VAL A 71 -0.92 -10.28 -4.80
CA VAL A 71 -1.21 -8.85 -4.98
C VAL A 71 -0.07 -8.21 -5.76
N ARG A 72 -0.44 -7.40 -6.74
CA ARG A 72 0.51 -6.67 -7.59
C ARG A 72 0.25 -5.18 -7.46
N VAL A 73 1.29 -4.44 -7.09
CA VAL A 73 1.30 -2.98 -7.10
C VAL A 73 2.09 -2.53 -8.33
N ILE A 74 1.37 -1.99 -9.31
CA ILE A 74 1.98 -1.43 -10.53
C ILE A 74 1.90 0.08 -10.40
N SER A 75 3.03 0.72 -10.11
CA SER A 75 3.10 2.17 -10.25
C SER A 75 3.36 2.55 -11.70
N ARG A 76 2.45 3.31 -12.31
CA ARG A 76 2.56 3.73 -13.73
C ARG A 76 3.37 5.02 -13.91
N GLY A 77 4.13 5.43 -12.89
CA GLY A 77 4.87 6.68 -12.87
C GLY A 77 3.99 7.89 -12.60
N LEU A 78 4.62 9.07 -12.47
CA LEU A 78 3.90 10.33 -12.36
C LEU A 78 3.24 10.63 -13.70
N GLN A 79 1.93 10.93 -13.66
CA GLN A 79 1.24 11.46 -14.82
C GLN A 79 1.79 12.86 -15.08
N SER A 80 2.64 13.00 -16.11
CA SER A 80 3.08 14.31 -16.58
C SER A 80 1.83 15.06 -17.06
N ASN A 81 1.49 16.16 -16.39
CA ASN A 81 0.51 17.13 -16.88
C ASN A 81 1.08 17.92 -18.05
#